data_AF-A0A920K5N8-F1
#
_entry.id   AF-A0A920K5N8-F1
#
_cell.length_a   1.000
_cell.length_b   1.000
_cell.length_c   1.000
_cell.angle_alpha   90.00
_cell.angle_beta   90.00
_cell.angle_gamma   90.00
#
_symmetry.space_group_name_H-M   'P 1'
#
loop_
_entity.id
_entity.type
_entity.pdbx_description
1 polymer ?
#
loop_
_entity_poly.entity_id
_entity_poly.type
_entity_poly.pdbx_seq_one_letter_code
_entity_poly.pdbx_strand_id
1 'polypeptide(L)' 'MVKRGNLSELSVGLVSISDRASSNVYEDLGIPCLKSWLERAVISPFRTVESLSLMTRV' A
#
# COMPACT_ATOMS: atom_id res chain seq x y z
N MET A 1 -9.38 12.74 19.30
CA MET A 1 -10.65 12.02 19.07
C MET A 1 -10.59 11.39 17.68
N VAL A 2 -10.25 10.10 17.59
CA VAL A 2 -10.11 9.39 16.32
C VAL A 2 -11.51 9.19 15.74
N LYS A 3 -11.81 9.80 14.58
CA LYS A 3 -13.03 9.49 13.83
C LYS A 3 -13.01 8.00 13.51
N ARG A 4 -13.86 7.20 14.15
CA ARG A 4 -14.12 5.83 13.69
C ARG A 4 -14.79 5.98 12.32
N GLY A 5 -14.04 5.68 11.26
CA GLY A 5 -14.59 5.55 9.92
C GLY A 5 -15.71 4.51 9.92
N ASN A 6 -16.65 4.66 8.99
CA ASN A 6 -17.76 3.75 8.81
C ASN A 6 -17.25 2.29 8.84
N LEU A 7 -17.74 1.47 9.77
CA LEU A 7 -17.28 0.08 9.99
C LEU A 7 -17.62 -0.88 8.83
N SER A 8 -18.26 -0.37 7.79
CA SER A 8 -18.69 -1.11 6.60
C SER A 8 -17.61 -1.28 5.54
N GLU A 9 -16.49 -0.54 5.61
CA GLU A 9 -15.42 -0.60 4.62
C GLU A 9 -14.05 -0.84 5.29
N LEU A 10 -13.35 -1.89 4.87
CA LEU A 10 -12.03 -2.23 5.40
C LEU A 10 -10.99 -1.24 4.88
N SER A 11 -10.28 -0.55 5.77
CA SER A 11 -9.15 0.31 5.40
C SER A 11 -7.83 -0.44 5.50
N VAL A 12 -7.11 -0.57 4.38
CA VAL A 12 -5.84 -1.30 4.29
C VAL A 12 -4.71 -0.34 3.94
N GLY A 13 -3.69 -0.26 4.81
CA GLY A 13 -2.47 0.50 4.55
C GLY A 13 -1.42 -0.37 3.86
N LEU A 14 -0.97 0.03 2.68
CA LEU A 14 0.13 -0.60 1.95
C LEU A 14 1.39 0.25 2.13
N VAL A 15 2.40 -0.34 2.78
CA VAL A 15 3.71 0.29 2.96
C VAL A 15 4.75 -0.55 2.22
N SER A 16 5.32 0.03 1.17
CA SER A 16 6.46 -0.55 0.46
C SER A 16 7.74 0.16 0.89
N ILE A 17 8.77 -0.63 1.21
CA ILE A 17 10.11 -0.15 1.51
C ILE A 17 11.03 -0.76 0.46
N SER A 18 11.58 0.07 -0.42
CA SER A 18 12.44 -0.39 -1.50
C SER A 18 13.67 0.50 -1.59
N ASP A 19 14.83 -0.10 -1.33
CA ASP A 19 16.15 0.48 -1.59
C ASP A 19 16.42 0.66 -3.10
N ARG A 20 15.61 0.02 -3.96
CA ARG A 20 15.77 0.05 -5.42
C ARG A 20 14.85 1.06 -6.10
N ALA A 21 13.69 1.37 -5.51
CA ALA A 21 12.80 2.43 -5.99
C ALA A 21 13.44 3.83 -5.87
N SER A 22 14.38 4.00 -4.93
CA SER A 22 15.14 5.24 -4.76
C SER A 22 16.20 5.46 -5.85
N SER A 23 16.69 4.38 -6.47
CA SER A 23 17.76 4.42 -7.47
C SER A 23 17.23 4.66 -8.90
N ASN A 24 15.91 4.81 -9.08
CA ASN A 24 15.23 5.01 -10.38
C ASN A 24 15.58 3.95 -11.45
N VAL A 25 16.09 2.79 -11.04
CA VAL A 25 16.53 1.72 -11.95
C VAL A 25 15.35 0.88 -12.44
N TYR A 26 14.29 0.77 -11.64
CA TYR A 26 13.06 0.04 -11.97
C TYR A 26 11.82 0.67 -11.34
N GLU A 27 10.69 0.54 -12.02
CA GLU A 27 9.36 0.93 -11.52
C GLU A 27 8.98 0.09 -10.30
N ASP A 28 8.35 0.71 -9.28
CA ASP A 28 7.87 -0.02 -8.12
C ASP A 28 6.65 -0.88 -8.48
N LEU A 29 6.91 -2.17 -8.71
CA LEU A 29 5.85 -3.17 -8.93
C LEU A 29 5.35 -3.78 -7.62
N GLY A 30 5.93 -3.46 -6.47
CA GLY A 30 5.57 -4.03 -5.17
C GLY A 30 4.14 -3.67 -4.77
N ILE A 31 3.84 -2.38 -4.68
CA ILE A 31 2.49 -1.89 -4.34
C ILE A 31 1.43 -2.35 -5.37
N PRO A 32 1.66 -2.24 -6.70
CA PRO A 32 0.73 -2.76 -7.71
C PRO A 32 0.42 -4.26 -7.57
N CYS A 33 1.45 -5.09 -7.30
CA CYS A 33 1.26 -6.52 -7.06
C CYS A 33 0.43 -6.79 -5.80
N LEU A 34 0.69 -6.06 -4.72
CA LEU A 34 -0.04 -6.17 -3.45
C LEU A 34 -1.51 -5.76 -3.60
N LYS A 35 -1.79 -4.69 -4.34
CA LYS A 35 -3.17 -4.30 -4.70
C LYS A 35 -3.89 -5.43 -5.45
N SER A 36 -3.26 -5.95 -6.50
CA SER A 36 -3.83 -7.04 -7.31
C SER A 36 -4.05 -8.32 -6.49
N TRP A 37 -3.21 -8.58 -5.49
CA TRP A 37 -3.42 -9.68 -4.56
C TRP A 37 -4.61 -9.42 -3.62
N LEU A 38 -4.71 -8.20 -3.04
CA LEU A 38 -5.83 -7.82 -2.17
C LEU A 38 -7.17 -7.89 -2.88
N GLU A 39 -7.25 -7.48 -4.15
CA GLU A 39 -8.46 -7.59 -4.97
C GLU A 39 -8.96 -9.04 -5.11
N ARG A 40 -8.06 -10.02 -5.05
CA ARG A 40 -8.41 -11.45 -5.11
C ARG A 40 -8.64 -12.06 -3.74
N ALA A 41 -7.96 -11.55 -2.71
CA ALA A 41 -7.98 -12.12 -1.36
C ALA A 41 -9.13 -11.57 -0.50
N VAL A 42 -9.57 -10.33 -0.75
CA VAL A 42 -10.57 -9.63 0.08
C VAL A 42 -11.89 -9.52 -0.68
N ILE A 43 -12.91 -10.20 -0.17
CA ILE A 43 -14.25 -10.25 -0.77
C ILE A 43 -15.11 -9.05 -0.34
N SER A 44 -14.85 -8.51 0.86
CA SER A 44 -15.56 -7.34 1.38
C SER A 44 -15.04 -6.03 0.76
N PRO A 45 -15.88 -5.00 0.60
CA PRO A 45 -15.43 -3.68 0.18
C PRO A 45 -14.26 -3.17 1.03
N PHE A 46 -13.20 -2.74 0.36
CA PHE A 46 -12.00 -2.22 1.01
C PHE A 46 -11.43 -1.03 0.24
N ARG A 47 -10.70 -0.18 0.97
CA ARG A 47 -9.92 0.93 0.43
C ARG A 47 -8.45 0.74 0.75
N THR A 48 -7.59 1.02 -0.22
CA THR A 48 -6.13 0.99 -0.02
C THR A 48 -5.59 2.41 0.16
N VAL A 49 -4.70 2.60 1.13
CA VAL A 49 -3.88 3.81 1.27
C VAL A 49 -2.43 3.39 1.04
N GLU A 50 -1.75 4.05 0.13
CA GLU A 50 -0.40 3.69 -0.31
C GLU A 50 0.64 4.65 0.25
N SER A 51 1.74 4.11 0.76
CA SER A 51 2.93 4.86 1.13
C SER A 51 4.16 4.12 0.63
N LEU A 52 4.92 4.76 -0.25
CA LEU A 52 6.22 4.28 -0.71
C LEU A 52 7.31 5.03 0.06
N SER A 53 8.08 4.31 0.87
CA SER A 53 9.24 4.86 1.56
C SER A 53 10.50 4.55 0.77
N LEU A 54 11.21 5.60 0.34
CA LEU A 54 12.52 5.50 -0.28
C LEU A 54 13.57 5.41 0.82
N MET A 55 14.42 4.38 0.77
CA MET A 55 15.50 4.16 1.75
C MET A 55 16.70 5.11 1.54
N THR A 56 16.48 6.37 1.13
CA THR A 56 17.55 7.33 0.77
C THR A 56 17.85 8.38 1.84
N ARG A 57 17.37 8.20 3.07
CA ARG A 57 17.73 9.06 4.21
C ARG A 57 18.18 8.21 5.39
N VAL A 58 19.44 7.81 5.34
CA VAL A 58 20.28 7.58 6.52
C VAL A 58 21.45 8.53 6.42
#